data_AF-A0AAW1XP24-F1
#
_entry.id   AF-A0AAW1XP24-F1
#
_cell.length_a   1.000
_cell.length_b   1.000
_cell.length_c   1.000
_cell.angle_alpha   90.00
_cell.angle_beta   90.00
_cell.angle_gamma   90.00
#
_symmetry.space_group_name_H-M   'P 1'
#
loop_
_entity.id
_entity.type
_entity.pdbx_description
1 polymer ?
#
loop_
_entity_poly.entity_id
_entity_poly.type
_entity_poly.pdbx_seq_one_letter_code
_entity_poly.pdbx_strand_id
1 'polypeptide(L)'
;MQPRKTVECPYECPTSYSEDPKDKICYIDCDSPICKAHCKHRKPNCNSPGSACYDPRFIGGDGIVFYFHGNSNDQFSLVSDKNLQINGRFIGHRPVGRTHDYTWIQALGVLLNSQKFSVEATKVATWNKQIDHLKFTHNGNDVVLEEGYLSTWYSPEKDIKVERISSTNSVIVSLKDVAEIMINVVPVTKEDDRIHNYQVPENDCFAHLEVQFKFFALSPKVEGVLGRTYRPDFENPAKPGVAMPVVGGEEKYRTTSLLSADCATCDLFSKEIRDSEKETSAVVDFDTVDCTRRSSGGYGIVCKK
;
A
#
# COMPACT_ATOMS: atom_id res chain seq x y z
N MET A 1 6.61 -4.42 -40.04
CA MET A 1 6.04 -5.16 -38.90
C MET A 1 7.20 -5.62 -38.03
N GLN A 2 7.34 -5.12 -36.81
CA GLN A 2 8.30 -5.71 -35.85
C GLN A 2 7.84 -7.14 -35.54
N PRO A 3 8.75 -8.13 -35.46
CA PRO A 3 8.38 -9.50 -35.12
C PRO A 3 7.76 -9.54 -33.71
N ARG A 4 6.60 -10.19 -33.57
CA ARG A 4 6.01 -10.47 -32.27
C ARG A 4 6.96 -11.40 -31.52
N LYS A 5 7.60 -10.88 -30.46
CA LYS A 5 8.45 -11.66 -29.57
C LYS A 5 7.54 -12.45 -28.64
N THR A 6 7.50 -13.76 -28.79
CA THR A 6 6.78 -14.64 -27.86
C THR A 6 7.61 -14.78 -26.59
N VAL A 7 7.00 -14.52 -25.43
CA VAL A 7 7.63 -14.73 -24.12
C VAL A 7 7.03 -16.01 -23.56
N GLU A 8 7.88 -17.02 -23.32
CA GLU A 8 7.45 -18.31 -22.76
C GLU A 8 7.52 -18.29 -21.23
N CYS A 9 6.50 -18.86 -20.61
CA CYS A 9 6.46 -19.03 -19.16
C CYS A 9 7.45 -20.11 -18.71
N PRO A 10 8.09 -19.96 -17.54
CA PRO A 10 8.94 -21.01 -16.99
C PRO A 10 8.16 -22.31 -16.76
N TYR A 11 8.84 -23.46 -16.91
CA TYR A 11 8.22 -24.78 -16.77
C TYR A 11 7.63 -25.02 -15.36
N GLU A 12 8.20 -24.39 -14.34
CA GLU A 12 7.75 -24.49 -12.95
C GLU A 12 6.43 -23.75 -12.69
N CYS A 13 6.01 -22.88 -13.60
CA CYS A 13 4.76 -22.12 -13.53
C CYS A 13 4.22 -21.87 -14.95
N PRO A 14 3.74 -22.91 -15.64
CA PRO A 14 3.40 -22.80 -17.06
C PRO A 14 2.13 -21.97 -17.31
N THR A 15 1.33 -21.72 -16.27
CA THR A 15 0.07 -20.99 -16.34
C THR A 15 0.18 -19.62 -15.68
N SER A 16 -0.52 -18.63 -16.21
CA SER A 16 -0.71 -17.33 -15.55
C SER A 16 -1.78 -17.36 -14.45
N TYR A 17 -2.33 -18.54 -14.16
CA TYR A 17 -3.49 -18.79 -13.31
C TYR A 17 -3.31 -20.04 -12.46
N SER A 18 -3.66 -19.95 -11.18
CA SER A 18 -3.93 -21.11 -10.32
C SER A 18 -4.86 -20.71 -9.18
N GLU A 19 -5.82 -21.59 -8.86
CA GLU A 19 -6.69 -21.47 -7.68
C GLU A 19 -6.00 -21.89 -6.40
N ASP A 20 -4.91 -22.67 -6.48
CA ASP A 20 -4.12 -23.00 -5.30
C ASP A 20 -3.28 -21.78 -4.92
N PRO A 21 -3.51 -21.18 -3.73
CA PRO A 21 -2.75 -20.02 -3.27
C PRO A 21 -1.25 -20.30 -3.07
N LYS A 22 -0.83 -21.57 -3.02
CA LYS A 22 0.57 -21.97 -2.89
C LYS A 22 1.29 -22.07 -4.22
N ASP A 23 0.55 -22.14 -5.32
CA ASP A 23 1.16 -22.26 -6.63
C ASP A 23 1.86 -20.96 -7.04
N LYS A 24 2.90 -21.12 -7.85
CA LYS A 24 3.51 -20.02 -8.57
C LYS A 24 2.76 -19.85 -9.89
N ILE A 25 2.52 -18.61 -10.26
CA ILE A 25 1.99 -18.28 -11.59
C ILE A 25 3.07 -17.66 -12.45
N CYS A 26 2.92 -17.80 -13.76
CA CYS A 26 3.68 -17.04 -14.73
C CYS A 26 3.26 -15.57 -14.68
N TYR A 27 4.21 -14.70 -14.36
CA TYR A 27 4.07 -13.26 -14.46
C TYR A 27 5.04 -12.74 -15.52
N ILE A 28 4.52 -11.91 -16.42
CA ILE A 28 5.31 -11.27 -17.47
C ILE A 28 5.67 -9.86 -17.00
N ASP A 29 6.95 -9.65 -16.72
CA ASP A 29 7.51 -8.37 -16.35
C ASP A 29 8.00 -7.62 -17.60
N CYS A 30 7.21 -6.64 -18.01
CA CYS A 30 7.51 -5.73 -19.10
C CYS A 30 8.02 -4.36 -18.65
N ASP A 31 8.25 -4.17 -17.35
CA ASP A 31 8.94 -2.97 -16.84
C ASP A 31 10.44 -3.06 -17.20
N SER A 32 10.95 -4.28 -17.41
CA SER A 32 12.27 -4.51 -17.98
C SER A 32 12.30 -4.30 -19.51
N PRO A 33 13.43 -3.82 -20.10
CA PRO A 33 13.55 -3.60 -21.54
C PRO A 33 13.35 -4.84 -22.44
N ILE A 34 13.34 -6.03 -21.85
CA ILE A 34 13.37 -7.31 -22.57
C ILE A 34 12.01 -8.05 -22.47
N CYS A 35 11.07 -7.60 -21.62
CA CYS A 35 9.85 -8.35 -21.25
C CYS A 35 10.15 -9.80 -20.87
N LYS A 36 10.28 -10.12 -19.58
CA LYS A 36 10.65 -11.47 -19.12
C LYS A 36 9.53 -12.11 -18.31
N ALA A 37 9.20 -13.37 -18.63
CA ALA A 37 8.35 -14.18 -17.78
C ALA A 37 9.15 -14.75 -16.60
N HIS A 38 8.54 -14.75 -15.43
CA HIS A 38 9.08 -15.39 -14.23
C HIS A 38 7.96 -15.95 -13.36
N CYS A 39 8.32 -16.91 -12.51
CA CYS A 39 7.38 -17.46 -11.54
C CYS A 39 7.24 -16.53 -10.33
N LYS A 40 6.01 -16.23 -9.96
CA LYS A 40 5.69 -15.38 -8.81
C LYS A 40 4.53 -15.96 -8.00
N HIS A 41 4.59 -15.83 -6.67
CA HIS A 41 3.44 -16.06 -5.79
C HIS A 41 2.55 -14.82 -5.77
N ARG A 42 1.23 -15.00 -5.81
CA ARG A 42 0.28 -13.88 -5.78
C ARG A 42 0.03 -13.33 -4.38
N LYS A 43 0.19 -14.18 -3.36
CA LYS A 43 0.09 -13.78 -1.95
C LYS A 43 1.27 -12.91 -1.53
N PRO A 44 1.09 -12.05 -0.51
CA PRO A 44 2.19 -11.27 0.07
C PRO A 44 3.38 -12.16 0.44
N ASN A 45 4.58 -11.75 0.06
CA ASN A 45 5.81 -12.35 0.56
C ASN A 45 6.32 -11.55 1.76
N CYS A 46 6.08 -12.07 2.97
CA CYS A 46 6.49 -11.46 4.23
C CYS A 46 8.01 -11.43 4.47
N ASN A 47 8.81 -11.87 3.50
CA ASN A 47 10.28 -11.85 3.53
C ASN A 47 10.88 -11.06 2.36
N SER A 48 10.14 -10.13 1.78
CA SER A 48 10.60 -9.27 0.68
C SER A 48 10.40 -7.79 1.00
N PRO A 49 11.19 -6.89 0.37
CA PRO A 49 11.00 -5.44 0.51
C PRO A 49 9.55 -5.01 0.31
N GLY A 50 9.13 -4.04 1.11
CA GLY A 50 7.77 -3.53 1.12
C GLY A 50 6.77 -4.41 1.86
N SER A 51 7.19 -5.49 2.54
CA SER A 51 6.27 -6.30 3.36
C SER A 51 6.02 -5.66 4.73
N ALA A 52 4.78 -5.77 5.21
CA ALA A 52 4.41 -5.57 6.61
C ALA A 52 3.51 -6.74 7.04
N CYS A 53 4.05 -7.64 7.86
CA CYS A 53 3.39 -8.87 8.30
C CYS A 53 3.70 -9.14 9.77
N TYR A 54 3.05 -10.13 10.39
CA TYR A 54 3.27 -10.48 11.79
C TYR A 54 2.94 -9.28 12.73
N ASP A 55 3.73 -9.03 13.77
CA ASP A 55 3.42 -8.15 14.91
C ASP A 55 4.05 -6.73 14.89
N PRO A 56 3.64 -5.88 13.94
CA PRO A 56 4.05 -5.97 12.55
C PRO A 56 5.54 -5.73 12.36
N ARG A 57 6.17 -6.71 11.72
CA ARG A 57 7.50 -6.65 11.13
C ARG A 57 7.41 -6.04 9.73
N PHE A 58 8.19 -5.00 9.50
CA PHE A 58 8.37 -4.36 8.20
C PHE A 58 9.69 -4.75 7.56
N ILE A 59 9.73 -4.72 6.22
CA ILE A 59 10.96 -4.75 5.43
C ILE A 59 10.95 -3.51 4.55
N GLY A 60 11.91 -2.61 4.78
CA GLY A 60 12.04 -1.36 4.04
C GLY A 60 12.35 -1.55 2.56
N GLY A 61 12.26 -0.47 1.79
CA GLY A 61 12.72 -0.42 0.39
C GLY A 61 14.22 -0.69 0.26
N ASP A 62 14.98 -0.39 1.32
CA ASP A 62 16.39 -0.73 1.52
C ASP A 62 16.64 -2.23 1.84
N GLY A 63 15.57 -3.03 1.99
CA GLY A 63 15.65 -4.46 2.34
C GLY A 63 15.92 -4.74 3.82
N ILE A 64 15.97 -3.71 4.67
CA ILE A 64 16.27 -3.87 6.09
C ILE A 64 14.99 -4.16 6.87
N VAL A 65 15.07 -5.14 7.77
CA VAL A 65 13.98 -5.51 8.68
C VAL A 65 13.90 -4.51 9.83
N PHE A 66 12.70 -4.03 10.15
CA PHE A 66 12.43 -3.24 11.33
C PHE A 66 11.04 -3.50 11.89
N TYR A 67 10.83 -3.17 13.16
CA TYR A 67 9.54 -3.32 13.84
C TYR A 67 8.95 -1.96 14.15
N PHE A 68 7.64 -1.87 14.02
CA PHE A 68 6.87 -0.69 14.35
C PHE A 68 5.62 -1.12 15.11
N HIS A 69 5.62 -0.92 16.42
CA HIS A 69 4.51 -1.37 17.26
C HIS A 69 3.31 -0.42 17.14
N GLY A 70 3.51 0.90 17.18
CA GLY A 70 2.37 1.82 17.25
C GLY A 70 1.44 1.50 18.43
N ASN A 71 0.26 2.11 18.45
CA ASN A 71 -0.75 1.86 19.49
C ASN A 71 -1.98 1.14 18.91
N SER A 72 -2.62 0.33 19.73
CA SER A 72 -3.90 -0.29 19.38
C SER A 72 -4.99 0.77 19.16
N ASN A 73 -5.78 0.59 18.11
CA ASN A 73 -6.84 1.47 17.60
C ASN A 73 -6.39 2.82 17.05
N ASP A 74 -5.09 3.08 16.99
CA ASP A 74 -4.54 4.27 16.32
C ASP A 74 -4.29 4.01 14.83
N GLN A 75 -4.10 5.10 14.08
CA GLN A 75 -3.74 5.04 12.66
C GLN A 75 -2.45 5.80 12.40
N PHE A 76 -1.66 5.27 11.47
CA PHE A 76 -0.36 5.82 11.11
C PHE A 76 -0.17 5.84 9.60
N SER A 77 0.42 6.90 9.07
CA SER A 77 0.84 6.99 7.68
C SER A 77 2.01 6.03 7.43
N LEU A 78 1.76 4.98 6.67
CA LEU A 78 2.77 4.02 6.22
C LEU A 78 3.57 4.61 5.06
N VAL A 79 2.90 5.31 4.15
CA VAL A 79 3.48 5.97 2.98
C VAL A 79 2.75 7.28 2.75
N SER A 80 3.48 8.35 2.45
CA SER A 80 2.95 9.62 1.99
C SER A 80 3.87 10.22 0.93
N ASP A 81 3.31 10.56 -0.22
CA ASP A 81 3.96 11.18 -1.36
C ASP A 81 3.00 12.17 -2.02
N LYS A 82 3.41 12.83 -3.11
CA LYS A 82 2.63 13.90 -3.78
C LYS A 82 1.15 13.54 -4.00
N ASN A 83 0.86 12.40 -4.61
CA ASN A 83 -0.49 12.01 -5.02
C ASN A 83 -1.01 10.76 -4.32
N LEU A 84 -0.25 10.25 -3.35
CA LEU A 84 -0.56 9.02 -2.64
C LEU A 84 -0.33 9.21 -1.15
N GLN A 85 -1.31 8.81 -0.34
CA GLN A 85 -1.09 8.51 1.06
C GLN A 85 -1.74 7.19 1.42
N ILE A 86 -0.97 6.31 2.07
CA ILE A 86 -1.44 5.03 2.59
C ILE A 86 -1.28 5.06 4.10
N ASN A 87 -2.39 4.93 4.81
CA ASN A 87 -2.43 4.83 6.26
C ASN A 87 -2.76 3.39 6.67
N GLY A 88 -2.23 2.94 7.81
CA GLY A 88 -2.58 1.68 8.44
C GLY A 88 -3.30 1.93 9.77
N ARG A 89 -4.43 1.26 10.02
CA ARG A 89 -5.02 1.17 11.36
C ARG A 89 -4.46 -0.05 12.07
N PHE A 90 -3.97 0.16 13.28
CA PHE A 90 -3.40 -0.90 14.10
C PHE A 90 -4.46 -1.38 15.09
N ILE A 91 -4.56 -2.69 15.26
CA ILE A 91 -5.34 -3.35 16.32
C ILE A 91 -4.40 -4.06 17.26
N GLY A 92 -4.90 -4.46 18.42
CA GLY A 92 -4.17 -5.30 19.34
C GLY A 92 -4.57 -5.06 20.79
N HIS A 93 -3.73 -5.47 21.72
CA HIS A 93 -3.97 -5.30 23.14
C HIS A 93 -2.67 -5.17 23.94
N ARG A 94 -2.82 -4.86 25.23
CA ARG A 94 -1.71 -4.81 26.19
C ARG A 94 -1.97 -5.81 27.31
N PRO A 95 -1.28 -6.96 27.31
CA PRO A 95 -1.31 -7.86 28.46
C PRO A 95 -0.77 -7.18 29.73
N VAL A 96 -1.27 -7.61 30.88
CA VAL A 96 -0.86 -7.06 32.19
C VAL A 96 0.67 -7.22 32.33
N GLY A 97 1.33 -6.12 32.70
CA GLY A 97 2.78 -6.09 32.91
C GLY A 97 3.63 -5.73 31.69
N ARG A 98 3.04 -5.53 30.50
CA ARG A 98 3.76 -4.95 29.35
C ARG A 98 3.70 -3.41 29.34
N THR A 99 4.73 -2.81 28.78
CA THR A 99 4.85 -1.36 28.59
C THR A 99 4.27 -0.87 27.25
N HIS A 100 4.09 -1.77 26.28
CA HIS A 100 3.61 -1.50 24.93
C HIS A 100 2.56 -2.53 24.51
N ASP A 101 1.77 -2.16 23.50
CA ASP A 101 0.77 -3.03 22.90
C ASP A 101 1.46 -4.06 22.00
N TYR A 102 0.92 -5.27 21.96
CA TYR A 102 1.06 -6.10 20.77
C TYR A 102 0.10 -5.59 19.72
N THR A 103 0.57 -5.46 18.49
CA THR A 103 -0.24 -4.85 17.43
C THR A 103 -0.11 -5.57 16.11
N TRP A 104 -1.13 -5.40 15.28
CA TRP A 104 -1.21 -5.89 13.91
C TRP A 104 -1.93 -4.86 13.04
N ILE A 105 -1.69 -4.88 11.73
CA ILE A 105 -2.39 -3.98 10.79
C ILE A 105 -3.77 -4.56 10.50
N GLN A 106 -4.83 -3.90 10.94
CA GLN A 106 -6.21 -4.33 10.66
C GLN A 106 -6.72 -3.80 9.32
N ALA A 107 -6.39 -2.56 9.00
CA ALA A 107 -6.96 -1.86 7.86
C ALA A 107 -5.93 -1.00 7.15
N LEU A 108 -6.08 -0.87 5.84
CA LEU A 108 -5.39 0.12 5.04
C LEU A 108 -6.39 1.16 4.51
N GLY A 109 -6.01 2.42 4.62
CA GLY A 109 -6.68 3.55 3.97
C GLY A 109 -5.77 4.10 2.88
N VAL A 110 -6.28 4.19 1.66
CA VAL A 110 -5.57 4.72 0.50
C VAL A 110 -6.25 6.02 0.10
N LEU A 111 -5.49 7.10 0.13
CA LEU A 111 -5.83 8.37 -0.47
C LEU A 111 -5.01 8.49 -1.77
N LEU A 112 -5.67 8.44 -2.91
CA LEU A 112 -5.05 8.55 -4.23
C LEU A 112 -5.69 9.71 -4.98
N ASN A 113 -4.93 10.77 -5.23
CA ASN A 113 -5.47 12.04 -5.73
C ASN A 113 -6.65 12.52 -4.83
N SER A 114 -7.86 12.62 -5.39
CA SER A 114 -9.09 12.97 -4.68
C SER A 114 -9.88 11.77 -4.15
N GLN A 115 -9.47 10.54 -4.48
CA GLN A 115 -10.19 9.33 -4.11
C GLN A 115 -9.73 8.75 -2.79
N LYS A 116 -10.67 8.15 -2.09
CA LYS A 116 -10.46 7.46 -0.81
C LYS A 116 -10.94 6.03 -0.95
N PHE A 117 -10.06 5.08 -0.68
CA PHE A 117 -10.36 3.66 -0.66
C PHE A 117 -9.91 3.07 0.67
N SER A 118 -10.63 2.09 1.21
CA SER A 118 -10.16 1.33 2.35
C SER A 118 -10.39 -0.15 2.18
N VAL A 119 -9.54 -0.93 2.83
CA VAL A 119 -9.65 -2.38 2.99
C VAL A 119 -9.37 -2.73 4.44
N GLU A 120 -10.23 -3.53 5.06
CA GLU A 120 -10.09 -3.91 6.47
C GLU A 120 -10.43 -5.38 6.71
N ALA A 121 -9.73 -5.97 7.69
CA ALA A 121 -10.06 -7.27 8.24
C ALA A 121 -11.22 -7.14 9.25
N THR A 122 -12.23 -7.99 9.11
CA THR A 122 -13.37 -8.02 10.04
C THR A 122 -12.96 -8.65 11.37
N LYS A 123 -13.36 -8.01 12.48
CA LYS A 123 -13.12 -8.54 13.83
C LYS A 123 -13.93 -9.82 14.03
N VAL A 124 -13.25 -10.90 14.43
CA VAL A 124 -13.86 -12.20 14.68
C VAL A 124 -13.23 -12.90 15.88
N ALA A 125 -14.03 -13.62 16.66
CA ALA A 125 -13.55 -14.38 17.81
C ALA A 125 -12.86 -15.68 17.39
N THR A 126 -13.43 -16.38 16.40
CA THR A 126 -12.93 -17.66 15.90
C THR A 126 -12.65 -17.54 14.42
N TRP A 127 -11.43 -17.89 14.02
CA TRP A 127 -11.03 -17.87 12.61
C TRP A 127 -11.71 -18.97 11.80
N ASN A 128 -12.23 -18.61 10.63
CA ASN A 128 -12.74 -19.56 9.65
C ASN A 128 -12.26 -19.15 8.25
N LYS A 129 -11.29 -19.88 7.71
CA LYS A 129 -10.70 -19.56 6.40
C LYS A 129 -11.68 -19.59 5.22
N GLN A 130 -12.82 -20.27 5.36
CA GLN A 130 -13.85 -20.36 4.33
C GLN A 130 -14.78 -19.15 4.30
N ILE A 131 -14.78 -18.29 5.32
CA ILE A 131 -15.55 -17.05 5.36
C ILE A 131 -14.64 -15.92 4.88
N ASP A 132 -15.18 -15.01 4.07
CA ASP A 132 -14.45 -13.81 3.68
C ASP A 132 -14.46 -12.79 4.82
N HIS A 133 -13.27 -12.39 5.25
CA HIS A 133 -13.06 -11.43 6.32
C HIS A 133 -12.60 -10.07 5.80
N LEU A 134 -12.75 -9.80 4.50
CA LEU A 134 -12.39 -8.52 3.88
C LEU A 134 -13.62 -7.61 3.75
N LYS A 135 -13.46 -6.36 4.17
CA LYS A 135 -14.44 -5.29 3.88
C LYS A 135 -13.75 -4.16 3.13
N PHE A 136 -14.45 -3.62 2.13
CA PHE A 136 -13.95 -2.57 1.25
C PHE A 136 -14.86 -1.35 1.29
N THR A 137 -14.28 -0.15 1.23
CA THR A 137 -15.04 1.09 1.01
C THR A 137 -14.36 1.96 -0.04
N HIS A 138 -15.16 2.73 -0.78
CA HIS A 138 -14.71 3.72 -1.75
C HIS A 138 -15.53 5.00 -1.59
N ASN A 139 -14.86 6.13 -1.33
CA ASN A 139 -15.44 7.45 -1.09
C ASN A 139 -16.60 7.43 -0.07
N GLY A 140 -16.47 6.61 0.98
CA GLY A 140 -17.46 6.47 2.05
C GLY A 140 -18.58 5.47 1.78
N ASN A 141 -18.63 4.84 0.61
CA ASN A 141 -19.61 3.81 0.27
C ASN A 141 -19.00 2.41 0.36
N ASP A 142 -19.77 1.43 0.83
CA ASP A 142 -19.34 0.03 0.83
C ASP A 142 -19.15 -0.47 -0.61
N VAL A 143 -18.05 -1.18 -0.85
CA VAL A 143 -17.75 -1.82 -2.13
C VAL A 143 -18.07 -3.31 -2.04
N VAL A 144 -18.97 -3.77 -2.90
CA VAL A 144 -19.29 -5.20 -3.02
C VAL A 144 -18.39 -5.83 -4.06
N LEU A 145 -17.50 -6.70 -3.60
CA LEU A 145 -16.64 -7.53 -4.44
C LEU A 145 -17.03 -8.99 -4.25
N GLU A 146 -17.63 -9.59 -5.28
CA GLU A 146 -18.08 -10.99 -5.25
C GLU A 146 -16.98 -11.93 -4.76
N GLU A 147 -17.31 -12.85 -3.88
CA GLU A 147 -16.41 -13.94 -3.48
C GLU A 147 -16.13 -14.83 -4.70
N GLY A 148 -14.88 -15.26 -4.85
CA GLY A 148 -14.45 -16.02 -6.02
C GLY A 148 -13.10 -15.58 -6.55
N TYR A 149 -12.39 -16.55 -7.12
CA TYR A 149 -11.09 -16.29 -7.72
C TYR A 149 -11.23 -15.35 -8.94
N LEU A 150 -10.36 -14.34 -9.05
CA LEU A 150 -10.37 -13.28 -10.08
C LEU A 150 -11.57 -12.35 -10.11
N SER A 151 -12.49 -12.42 -9.14
CA SER A 151 -13.50 -11.38 -8.99
C SER A 151 -12.79 -10.03 -8.88
N THR A 152 -13.23 -9.07 -9.70
CA THR A 152 -12.55 -7.79 -9.86
C THR A 152 -13.54 -6.64 -9.72
N TRP A 153 -13.10 -5.60 -9.04
CA TRP A 153 -13.79 -4.31 -8.96
C TRP A 153 -12.84 -3.19 -9.42
N TYR A 154 -13.40 -2.14 -10.01
CA TYR A 154 -12.69 -0.93 -10.42
C TYR A 154 -13.39 0.29 -9.83
N SER A 155 -12.60 1.30 -9.45
CA SER A 155 -13.14 2.64 -9.22
C SER A 155 -13.79 3.18 -10.51
N PRO A 156 -14.77 4.10 -10.40
CA PRO A 156 -15.37 4.75 -11.56
C PRO A 156 -14.33 5.35 -12.53
N GLU A 157 -13.26 5.94 -11.99
CA GLU A 157 -12.15 6.57 -12.70
C GLU A 157 -11.11 5.56 -13.22
N LYS A 158 -11.22 4.28 -12.83
CA LYS A 158 -10.33 3.17 -13.21
C LYS A 158 -8.86 3.37 -12.82
N ASP A 159 -8.61 4.10 -11.75
CA ASP A 159 -7.30 4.30 -11.15
C ASP A 159 -7.05 3.38 -9.94
N ILE A 160 -8.09 2.75 -9.40
CA ILE A 160 -8.02 1.72 -8.36
C ILE A 160 -8.67 0.46 -8.90
N LYS A 161 -7.95 -0.65 -8.86
CA LYS A 161 -8.45 -2.00 -9.18
C LYS A 161 -8.30 -2.87 -7.93
N VAL A 162 -9.33 -3.62 -7.58
CA VAL A 162 -9.27 -4.66 -6.53
C VAL A 162 -9.56 -5.99 -7.18
N GLU A 163 -8.65 -6.95 -7.05
CA GLU A 163 -8.79 -8.28 -7.65
C GLU A 163 -8.58 -9.36 -6.60
N ARG A 164 -9.51 -10.31 -6.51
CA ARG A 164 -9.34 -11.50 -5.66
C ARG A 164 -8.33 -12.46 -6.27
N ILE A 165 -7.42 -12.95 -5.43
CA ILE A 165 -6.41 -13.96 -5.80
C ILE A 165 -6.65 -15.31 -5.12
N SER A 166 -7.77 -15.44 -4.43
CA SER A 166 -8.28 -16.61 -3.73
C SER A 166 -9.80 -16.45 -3.67
N SER A 167 -10.55 -17.52 -3.37
CA SER A 167 -12.01 -17.42 -3.16
C SER A 167 -12.35 -16.42 -2.04
N THR A 168 -11.58 -16.43 -0.96
CA THR A 168 -11.72 -15.54 0.21
C THR A 168 -10.37 -15.02 0.70
N ASN A 169 -10.38 -13.95 1.49
CA ASN A 169 -9.29 -13.46 2.34
C ASN A 169 -8.00 -13.02 1.64
N SER A 170 -7.94 -12.94 0.31
CA SER A 170 -6.75 -12.49 -0.40
C SER A 170 -7.08 -11.67 -1.64
N VAL A 171 -6.51 -10.47 -1.71
CA VAL A 171 -6.70 -9.53 -2.83
C VAL A 171 -5.40 -8.86 -3.24
N ILE A 172 -5.38 -8.36 -4.46
CA ILE A 172 -4.40 -7.37 -4.93
C ILE A 172 -5.16 -6.08 -5.20
N VAL A 173 -4.69 -4.98 -4.60
CA VAL A 173 -5.14 -3.63 -4.90
C VAL A 173 -4.10 -2.98 -5.81
N SER A 174 -4.47 -2.68 -7.05
CA SER A 174 -3.61 -1.97 -8.00
C SER A 174 -4.00 -0.50 -8.05
N LEU A 175 -3.04 0.37 -7.73
CA LEU A 175 -3.12 1.82 -7.87
C LEU A 175 -2.40 2.18 -9.16
N LYS A 176 -3.17 2.65 -10.13
CA LYS A 176 -2.70 2.90 -11.50
C LYS A 176 -1.43 3.74 -11.51
N ASP A 177 -0.39 3.21 -12.17
CA ASP A 177 0.93 3.82 -12.36
C ASP A 177 1.70 4.16 -11.06
N VAL A 178 1.22 3.74 -9.89
CA VAL A 178 1.79 4.11 -8.59
C VAL A 178 2.27 2.90 -7.81
N ALA A 179 1.39 1.93 -7.53
CA ALA A 179 1.72 0.78 -6.68
C ALA A 179 0.79 -0.43 -6.87
N GLU A 180 1.28 -1.61 -6.54
CA GLU A 180 0.47 -2.80 -6.24
C GLU A 180 0.56 -3.13 -4.75
N ILE A 181 -0.57 -3.47 -4.14
CA ILE A 181 -0.66 -3.86 -2.74
C ILE A 181 -1.25 -5.27 -2.68
N MET A 182 -0.43 -6.25 -2.34
CA MET A 182 -0.88 -7.61 -2.09
C MET A 182 -1.34 -7.70 -0.64
N ILE A 183 -2.52 -8.28 -0.39
CA ILE A 183 -3.14 -8.35 0.94
C ILE A 183 -3.63 -9.77 1.20
N ASN A 184 -3.38 -10.28 2.39
CA ASN A 184 -3.88 -11.56 2.88
C ASN A 184 -4.37 -11.40 4.33
N VAL A 185 -5.58 -11.85 4.64
CA VAL A 185 -6.11 -11.82 6.00
C VAL A 185 -5.74 -13.10 6.73
N VAL A 186 -5.17 -12.96 7.93
CA VAL A 186 -4.78 -14.07 8.80
C VAL A 186 -5.18 -13.79 10.26
N PRO A 187 -5.43 -14.82 11.07
CA PRO A 187 -5.61 -14.65 12.51
C PRO A 187 -4.26 -14.70 13.22
N VAL A 188 -4.23 -14.29 14.48
CA VAL A 188 -3.20 -14.77 15.42
C VAL A 188 -3.56 -16.21 15.79
N THR A 189 -2.69 -17.16 15.46
CA THR A 189 -2.96 -18.57 15.76
C THR A 189 -2.65 -18.90 17.22
N LYS A 190 -3.20 -20.01 17.73
CA LYS A 190 -2.86 -20.52 19.06
C LYS A 190 -1.37 -20.84 19.21
N GLU A 191 -0.71 -21.22 18.11
CA GLU A 191 0.71 -21.49 18.11
C GLU A 191 1.53 -20.20 18.19
N ASP A 192 1.14 -19.16 17.44
CA ASP A 192 1.76 -17.84 17.54
C ASP A 192 1.61 -17.28 18.96
N ASP A 193 0.39 -17.36 19.51
CA ASP A 193 0.10 -16.94 20.88
C ASP A 193 0.95 -17.69 21.91
N ARG A 194 1.14 -19.00 21.72
CA ARG A 194 1.99 -19.83 22.60
C ARG A 194 3.48 -19.47 22.50
N ILE A 195 3.99 -19.24 21.29
CA ILE A 195 5.41 -18.94 21.03
C ILE A 195 5.75 -17.53 21.55
N HIS A 196 4.90 -16.55 21.27
CA HIS A 196 5.16 -15.15 21.55
C HIS A 196 4.52 -14.66 22.87
N ASN A 197 3.72 -15.51 23.52
CA ASN A 197 2.96 -15.19 24.72
C ASN A 197 2.13 -13.91 24.53
N TYR A 198 1.37 -13.85 23.42
CA TYR A 198 0.52 -12.70 23.14
C TYR A 198 -0.60 -12.57 24.19
N GLN A 199 -1.06 -13.68 24.78
CA GLN A 199 -2.23 -13.73 25.67
C GLN A 199 -3.49 -13.24 24.94
N VAL A 200 -3.72 -13.76 23.72
CA VAL A 200 -4.90 -13.43 22.90
C VAL A 200 -6.19 -13.78 23.67
N PRO A 201 -7.17 -12.85 23.78
CA PRO A 201 -8.40 -13.10 24.51
C PRO A 201 -9.34 -14.02 23.73
N GLU A 202 -10.22 -14.74 24.42
CA GLU A 202 -11.13 -15.70 23.78
C GLU A 202 -12.15 -15.08 22.81
N ASN A 203 -12.43 -13.78 22.95
CA ASN A 203 -13.43 -13.06 22.17
C ASN A 203 -12.88 -12.37 20.91
N ASP A 204 -11.59 -12.51 20.61
CA ASP A 204 -10.95 -11.89 19.44
C ASP A 204 -9.70 -12.66 19.03
N CYS A 205 -9.64 -13.16 17.79
CA CYS A 205 -8.42 -13.78 17.27
C CYS A 205 -7.48 -12.80 16.56
N PHE A 206 -7.78 -11.50 16.63
CA PHE A 206 -7.03 -10.41 15.99
C PHE A 206 -6.78 -10.70 14.50
N ALA A 207 -7.85 -10.97 13.75
CA ALA A 207 -7.76 -11.07 12.29
C ALA A 207 -7.18 -9.78 11.72
N HIS A 208 -6.10 -9.91 10.96
CA HIS A 208 -5.27 -8.79 10.49
C HIS A 208 -4.74 -9.03 9.09
N LEU A 209 -4.16 -7.98 8.51
CA LEU A 209 -3.60 -7.94 7.17
C LEU A 209 -2.11 -8.24 7.21
N GLU A 210 -1.70 -9.27 6.50
CA GLU A 210 -0.36 -9.37 5.95
C GLU A 210 -0.35 -8.65 4.60
N VAL A 211 0.57 -7.70 4.44
CA VAL A 211 0.61 -6.86 3.25
C VAL A 211 1.99 -6.83 2.62
N GLN A 212 2.03 -6.70 1.30
CA GLN A 212 3.26 -6.42 0.56
C GLN A 212 2.99 -5.32 -0.47
N PHE A 213 3.70 -4.22 -0.32
CA PHE A 213 3.67 -3.11 -1.25
C PHE A 213 4.77 -3.28 -2.32
N LYS A 214 4.39 -3.10 -3.58
CA LYS A 214 5.30 -2.93 -4.71
C LYS A 214 5.06 -1.56 -5.32
N PHE A 215 5.98 -0.62 -5.10
CA PHE A 215 5.86 0.72 -5.65
C PHE A 215 6.59 0.84 -6.99
N PHE A 216 6.00 1.59 -7.92
CA PHE A 216 6.56 1.84 -9.25
C PHE A 216 7.07 3.27 -9.42
N ALA A 217 6.42 4.23 -8.75
CA ALA A 217 6.66 5.65 -8.96
C ALA A 217 6.56 6.45 -7.65
N LEU A 218 7.49 6.21 -6.72
CA LEU A 218 7.67 7.08 -5.54
C LEU A 218 8.64 8.22 -5.86
N SER A 219 8.34 9.40 -5.34
CA SER A 219 9.24 10.54 -5.42
C SER A 219 10.42 10.37 -4.43
N PRO A 220 11.57 11.02 -4.67
CA PRO A 220 12.69 11.01 -3.73
C PRO A 220 12.39 11.63 -2.37
N LYS A 221 11.21 12.26 -2.21
CA LYS A 221 10.77 12.92 -0.98
C LYS A 221 9.66 12.14 -0.25
N VAL A 222 9.39 10.90 -0.67
CA VAL A 222 8.41 10.03 -0.02
C VAL A 222 8.68 9.91 1.48
N GLU A 223 7.62 10.02 2.27
CA GLU A 223 7.62 9.93 3.74
C GLU A 223 6.69 8.81 4.22
N GLY A 224 6.61 8.63 5.53
CA GLY A 224 5.82 7.59 6.18
C GLY A 224 6.70 6.53 6.85
N VAL A 225 6.09 5.70 7.70
CA VAL A 225 6.80 4.65 8.47
C VAL A 225 7.63 3.75 7.54
N LEU A 226 7.01 3.27 6.46
CA LEU A 226 7.65 2.46 5.43
C LEU A 226 8.18 3.34 4.28
N GLY A 227 7.42 4.35 3.86
CA GLY A 227 7.73 5.17 2.68
C GLY A 227 9.12 5.82 2.75
N ARG A 228 9.52 6.35 3.91
CA ARG A 228 10.85 6.96 4.10
C ARG A 228 12.02 6.06 3.73
N THR A 229 11.86 4.73 3.85
CA THR A 229 12.89 3.73 3.55
C THR A 229 13.18 3.58 2.06
N TYR A 230 12.34 4.18 1.20
CA TYR A 230 12.53 4.24 -0.25
C TYR A 230 13.30 5.47 -0.71
N ARG A 231 13.61 6.42 0.19
CA ARG A 231 14.37 7.61 -0.18
C ARG A 231 15.85 7.29 -0.41
N PRO A 232 16.49 7.89 -1.41
CA PRO A 232 17.92 7.68 -1.68
C PRO A 232 18.86 8.10 -0.54
N ASP A 233 18.45 9.08 0.27
CA ASP A 233 19.23 9.65 1.38
C ASP A 233 18.82 9.09 2.75
N PHE A 234 17.93 8.10 2.80
CA PHE A 234 17.49 7.52 4.05
C PHE A 234 18.58 6.62 4.65
N GLU A 235 19.07 7.02 5.82
CA GLU A 235 19.92 6.19 6.66
C GLU A 235 19.05 5.44 7.68
N ASN A 236 19.01 4.12 7.55
CA ASN A 236 18.18 3.31 8.44
C ASN A 236 18.76 3.29 9.87
N PRO A 237 18.02 3.76 10.89
CA PRO A 237 18.49 3.75 12.27
C PRO A 237 18.45 2.35 12.91
N ALA A 238 17.82 1.38 12.26
CA ALA A 238 17.79 -0.01 12.72
C ALA A 238 19.22 -0.57 12.77
N LYS A 239 19.68 -0.91 13.97
CA LYS A 239 21.03 -1.40 14.18
C LYS A 239 21.17 -2.83 13.62
N PRO A 240 22.13 -3.09 12.71
CA PRO A 240 22.43 -4.44 12.25
C PRO A 240 22.79 -5.35 13.43
N GLY A 241 22.27 -6.59 13.43
CA GLY A 241 22.56 -7.59 14.47
C GLY A 241 21.72 -7.48 15.75
N VAL A 242 20.86 -6.47 15.89
CA VAL A 242 19.87 -6.43 16.97
C VAL A 242 18.66 -7.28 16.58
N ALA A 243 18.28 -8.21 17.46
CA ALA A 243 17.03 -8.93 17.31
C ALA A 243 15.85 -7.96 17.45
N MET A 244 14.99 -7.91 16.44
CA MET A 244 13.80 -7.03 16.38
C MET A 244 14.10 -5.55 16.61
N PRO A 245 14.77 -4.86 15.66
CA PRO A 245 15.07 -3.44 15.81
C PRO A 245 13.79 -2.61 15.66
N VAL A 246 13.31 -2.07 16.78
CA VAL A 246 12.14 -1.19 16.82
C VAL A 246 12.55 0.23 16.42
N VAL A 247 11.87 0.79 15.43
CA VAL A 247 12.12 2.18 14.99
C VAL A 247 11.03 3.08 15.55
N GLY A 248 11.43 4.01 16.43
CA GLY A 248 10.51 4.97 17.05
C GLY A 248 10.06 6.11 16.12
N GLY A 249 9.32 7.06 16.72
CA GLY A 249 8.78 8.23 16.01
C GLY A 249 7.33 8.08 15.52
N GLU A 250 6.59 7.15 16.11
CA GLU A 250 5.18 6.86 15.80
C GLU A 250 4.28 8.11 15.79
N GLU A 251 4.45 9.01 16.76
CA GLU A 251 3.68 10.25 16.87
C GLU A 251 3.78 11.14 15.63
N LYS A 252 4.90 11.11 14.90
CA LYS A 252 5.09 11.95 13.70
C LYS A 252 4.27 11.46 12.51
N TYR A 253 3.92 10.18 12.50
CA TYR A 253 3.17 9.54 11.42
C TYR A 253 1.71 9.30 11.80
N ARG A 254 1.31 9.59 13.03
CA ARG A 254 -0.07 9.44 13.49
C ARG A 254 -1.00 10.33 12.64
N THR A 255 -2.16 9.78 12.26
CA THR A 255 -3.23 10.50 11.56
C THR A 255 -4.50 10.49 12.42
N THR A 256 -5.42 11.43 12.20
CA THR A 256 -6.67 11.49 12.97
C THR A 256 -7.68 10.41 12.60
N SER A 257 -7.61 9.93 11.36
CA SER A 257 -8.44 8.84 10.87
C SER A 257 -7.69 8.03 9.81
N LEU A 258 -8.25 6.86 9.47
CA LEU A 258 -7.72 6.00 8.42
C LEU A 258 -7.68 6.70 7.05
N LEU A 259 -8.63 7.61 6.79
CA LEU A 259 -8.78 8.32 5.51
C LEU A 259 -8.49 9.84 5.65
N SER A 260 -7.63 10.20 6.60
CA SER A 260 -7.10 11.56 6.78
C SER A 260 -5.68 11.68 6.25
N ALA A 261 -5.32 12.87 5.76
CA ALA A 261 -3.97 13.20 5.28
C ALA A 261 -3.08 13.88 6.33
N ASP A 262 -3.58 14.04 7.55
CA ASP A 262 -3.06 14.95 8.58
C ASP A 262 -1.96 14.34 9.46
N CYS A 263 -0.87 13.93 8.82
CA CYS A 263 0.33 13.49 9.52
C CYS A 263 1.36 14.63 9.61
N ALA A 264 2.10 14.73 10.72
CA ALA A 264 2.97 15.87 11.03
C ALA A 264 4.16 16.05 10.06
N THR A 265 4.52 15.00 9.31
CA THR A 265 5.64 15.01 8.34
C THR A 265 5.16 14.79 6.89
N CYS A 266 3.86 14.55 6.68
CA CYS A 266 3.27 14.16 5.39
C CYS A 266 2.87 15.38 4.54
N ASP A 267 3.82 16.28 4.32
CA ASP A 267 3.55 17.59 3.73
C ASP A 267 3.21 17.56 2.24
N LEU A 268 3.66 16.55 1.49
CA LEU A 268 3.56 16.52 0.03
C LEU A 268 2.11 16.33 -0.42
N PHE A 269 1.45 15.30 0.08
CA PHE A 269 0.06 14.99 -0.28
C PHE A 269 -0.89 16.14 0.10
N SER A 270 -0.72 16.68 1.30
CA SER A 270 -1.52 17.80 1.79
C SER A 270 -1.38 19.08 0.97
N LYS A 271 -0.22 19.29 0.32
CA LYS A 271 0.01 20.46 -0.57
C LYS A 271 -0.67 20.29 -1.93
N GLU A 272 -0.57 19.11 -2.54
CA GLU A 272 -1.23 18.82 -3.83
C GLU A 272 -2.76 18.97 -3.73
N ILE A 273 -3.39 18.50 -2.64
CA ILE A 273 -4.82 18.74 -2.40
C ILE A 273 -5.13 20.24 -2.36
N ARG A 274 -4.35 21.01 -1.59
CA ARG A 274 -4.56 22.47 -1.44
C ARG A 274 -4.35 23.23 -2.75
N ASP A 275 -3.44 22.78 -3.60
CA ASP A 275 -3.15 23.43 -4.88
C ASP A 275 -4.20 23.04 -5.94
N SER A 276 -4.69 21.80 -5.94
CA SER A 276 -5.81 21.36 -6.77
C SER A 276 -7.14 22.06 -6.43
N GLU A 277 -7.40 22.32 -5.14
CA GLU A 277 -8.56 23.11 -4.68
C GLU A 277 -8.44 24.60 -5.05
N LYS A 278 -7.22 25.12 -5.24
CA LYS A 278 -7.01 26.50 -5.73
C LYS A 278 -7.18 26.61 -7.23
N GLU A 279 -6.72 25.63 -8.01
CA GLU A 279 -6.87 25.63 -9.48
C GLU A 279 -8.34 25.54 -9.92
N THR A 280 -9.20 24.85 -9.16
CA THR A 280 -10.65 24.81 -9.44
C THR A 280 -11.38 26.15 -9.23
N SER A 281 -10.72 27.16 -8.65
CA SER A 281 -11.27 28.51 -8.47
C SER A 281 -10.82 29.53 -9.53
N ALA A 282 -9.89 29.15 -10.42
CA ALA A 282 -9.35 30.05 -11.43
C ALA A 282 -9.94 29.73 -12.82
N VAL A 283 -11.10 30.29 -13.13
CA VAL A 283 -11.47 30.56 -14.53
C VAL A 283 -10.52 31.65 -15.01
N VAL A 284 -9.37 31.24 -15.54
CA VAL A 284 -8.47 32.14 -16.25
C VAL A 284 -8.98 32.21 -17.69
N ASP A 285 -9.57 33.34 -18.03
CA ASP A 285 -9.90 33.72 -19.39
C ASP A 285 -8.58 33.69 -20.20
N PHE A 286 -8.46 32.75 -21.13
CA PHE A 286 -7.34 32.75 -22.06
C PHE A 286 -7.57 33.89 -23.05
N ASP A 287 -6.99 35.05 -22.75
CA ASP A 287 -6.86 36.14 -23.70
C ASP A 287 -6.24 35.59 -24.99
N THR A 288 -7.06 35.59 -26.04
CA THR A 288 -6.66 35.16 -27.37
C THR A 288 -5.69 36.20 -27.94
N VAL A 289 -4.45 35.78 -28.17
CA VAL A 289 -3.43 36.64 -28.77
C VAL A 289 -3.78 36.85 -30.25
N ASP A 290 -4.33 38.03 -30.57
CA ASP A 290 -4.58 38.47 -31.95
C ASP A 290 -3.27 38.90 -32.63
N CYS A 291 -2.80 38.08 -33.57
CA CYS A 291 -1.57 38.28 -34.32
C CYS A 291 -1.72 39.17 -35.59
N THR A 292 -2.75 40.02 -35.68
CA THR A 292 -2.97 40.84 -36.90
C THR A 292 -2.36 42.25 -36.87
N ARG A 293 -1.67 42.67 -35.79
CA ARG A 293 -1.04 43.99 -35.74
C ARG A 293 0.49 43.95 -35.92
N ARG A 294 0.94 44.30 -37.13
CA ARG A 294 2.33 44.75 -37.39
C ARG A 294 2.58 46.03 -36.60
N SER A 295 3.30 45.97 -35.49
CA SER A 295 3.91 47.14 -34.86
C SER A 295 5.14 46.72 -34.05
N SER A 296 6.25 47.32 -34.44
CA SER A 296 7.64 47.22 -33.98
C SER A 296 7.85 47.26 -32.46
N GLY A 297 8.62 46.30 -31.94
CA GLY A 297 9.21 46.37 -30.59
C GLY A 297 9.40 45.02 -29.91
N GLY A 298 10.08 44.06 -30.55
CA GLY A 298 10.28 42.72 -29.98
C GLY A 298 11.50 42.63 -29.05
N TYR A 299 11.31 42.07 -27.85
CA TYR A 299 12.35 41.34 -27.13
C TYR A 299 12.12 39.84 -27.39
N GLY A 300 13.02 39.22 -28.15
CA GLY A 300 12.93 37.81 -28.51
C GLY A 300 13.26 36.88 -27.34
N ILE A 301 12.50 35.79 -27.22
CA ILE A 301 12.78 34.68 -26.29
C ILE A 301 13.80 33.74 -26.95
N VAL A 302 14.94 33.51 -26.29
CA VAL A 302 15.98 32.57 -26.73
C VAL A 302 15.82 31.26 -25.96
N CYS A 303 15.54 30.16 -26.66
CA CYS A 303 15.63 28.82 -26.10
C CYS A 303 17.09 28.32 -26.21
N LYS A 304 17.67 27.90 -25.08
CA LYS A 304 19.03 27.32 -25.02
C LYS A 304 18.96 25.81 -25.29
N LYS A 305 19.94 25.31 -26.04
CA LYS A 305 20.15 23.89 -26.34
C LYS A 305 20.48 23.09 -25.09
#